data_AF-A0A9P4Y9H1-F1
#
_entry.id   AF-A0A9P4Y9H1-F1
#
_cell.length_a   1.000
_cell.length_b   1.000
_cell.length_c   1.000
_cell.angle_alpha   90.00
_cell.angle_beta   90.00
_cell.angle_gamma   90.00
#
_symmetry.space_group_name_H-M   'P 1'
#
loop_
_entity.id
_entity.type
_entity.pdbx_description
1 polymer ?
#
loop_
_entity_poly.entity_id
_entity_poly.type
_entity_poly.pdbx_seq_one_letter_code
_entity_poly.pdbx_strand_id
1 'polypeptide(L)'
;MADLDEDERHEIAVSYGSIIGTGLLAIIICCTRLLTRKFIIKAFSVDDWACLIALVLTTTFNSLGIAVVYNGAGRHIEHVSAQELTTWFKLYYACTCFYLIIACAVKSSLLALMWRLFPLLITHHCAYTTALLRRAGLCLFIFMTLFTISGTFVAAFQCNPPKYVYDLTYVMAADRAAHCYSPNTAYGVFLYQAVILFAIDIIIFMYPVPALWGLRMTRGKGLVSVLVFGSAVVACIAPALRFQSLSFYKSGSSDMTWFNAAEATTFACKGTAF
;
A
#
# COMPACT_ATOMS: atom_id res chain seq x y z
N MET A 1 -16.88 23.00 -12.94
CA MET A 1 -17.28 22.65 -11.55
C MET A 1 -18.76 22.89 -11.28
N ALA A 2 -19.57 23.39 -12.23
CA ALA A 2 -20.97 23.76 -11.97
C ALA A 2 -21.99 22.62 -12.15
N ASP A 3 -21.70 21.57 -12.91
CA ASP A 3 -22.59 20.41 -13.09
C ASP A 3 -21.86 19.12 -12.67
N LEU A 4 -21.75 18.88 -11.36
CA LEU A 4 -21.32 17.59 -10.83
C LEU A 4 -22.45 17.10 -9.94
N ASP A 5 -22.90 15.87 -10.18
CA ASP A 5 -23.91 15.22 -9.35
C ASP A 5 -23.44 15.15 -7.89
N GLU A 6 -24.37 15.16 -6.94
CA GLU A 6 -24.03 15.12 -5.51
C GLU A 6 -23.15 13.92 -5.17
N ASP A 7 -23.42 12.77 -5.80
CA ASP A 7 -22.64 11.55 -5.63
C ASP A 7 -21.18 11.76 -6.09
N GLU A 8 -20.94 12.42 -7.22
CA GLU A 8 -19.58 12.71 -7.71
C GLU A 8 -18.80 13.64 -6.78
N ARG A 9 -19.47 14.63 -6.21
CA ARG A 9 -18.84 15.50 -5.20
C ARG A 9 -18.47 14.72 -3.94
N HIS A 10 -19.32 13.81 -3.50
CA HIS A 10 -19.05 12.98 -2.33
C HIS A 10 -17.85 12.06 -2.56
N GLU A 11 -17.78 11.37 -3.69
CA GLU A 11 -16.69 10.46 -4.05
C GLU A 11 -15.33 11.16 -4.14
N ILE A 12 -15.30 12.34 -4.78
CA ILE A 12 -14.09 13.16 -4.89
C ILE A 12 -13.64 13.64 -3.50
N ALA A 13 -14.57 14.11 -2.66
CA ALA A 13 -14.26 14.62 -1.33
C ALA A 13 -13.69 13.52 -0.42
N VAL A 14 -14.27 12.32 -0.42
CA VAL A 14 -13.78 11.19 0.38
C VAL A 14 -12.43 10.69 -0.14
N SER A 15 -12.23 10.68 -1.47
CA SER A 15 -10.94 10.34 -2.07
C SER A 15 -9.83 11.30 -1.61
N TYR A 16 -10.06 12.62 -1.66
CA TYR A 16 -9.09 13.59 -1.13
C TYR A 16 -8.87 13.44 0.37
N GLY A 17 -9.94 13.27 1.15
CA GLY A 17 -9.87 13.10 2.60
C GLY A 17 -9.05 11.88 3.01
N SER A 18 -9.26 10.74 2.35
CA SER A 18 -8.52 9.51 2.62
C SER A 18 -7.03 9.63 2.28
N ILE A 19 -6.68 10.18 1.12
CA ILE A 19 -5.28 10.33 0.68
C ILE A 19 -4.53 11.32 1.59
N ILE A 20 -5.12 12.47 1.88
CA ILE A 20 -4.50 13.49 2.73
C ILE A 20 -4.39 12.97 4.17
N GLY A 21 -5.45 12.35 4.70
CA GLY A 21 -5.48 11.81 6.06
C GLY A 21 -4.42 10.73 6.27
N THR A 22 -4.35 9.74 5.37
CA THR A 22 -3.33 8.68 5.45
C THR A 22 -1.91 9.21 5.25
N GLY A 23 -1.72 10.19 4.35
CA GLY A 23 -0.43 10.86 4.15
C GLY A 23 0.07 11.59 5.38
N LEU A 24 -0.79 12.41 6.01
CA LEU A 24 -0.46 13.12 7.25
C LEU A 24 -0.14 12.14 8.39
N LEU A 25 -0.94 11.09 8.56
CA LEU A 25 -0.72 10.08 9.57
C LEU A 25 0.62 9.35 9.36
N ALA A 26 0.95 8.99 8.12
CA ALA A 26 2.24 8.38 7.79
C ALA A 26 3.44 9.29 8.13
N ILE A 27 3.33 10.58 7.83
CA ILE A 27 4.36 11.58 8.18
C ILE A 27 4.51 11.69 9.69
N ILE A 28 3.40 11.84 10.43
CA ILE A 28 3.43 11.97 11.90
C ILE A 28 4.07 10.74 12.54
N ILE A 29 3.71 9.53 12.10
CA ILE A 29 4.28 8.28 12.61
C ILE A 29 5.78 8.21 12.31
N CYS A 30 6.21 8.51 11.08
CA CYS A 30 7.63 8.46 10.72
C CYS A 30 8.44 9.54 11.46
N CYS A 31 7.94 10.77 11.55
CA CYS A 31 8.59 11.83 12.32
C CYS A 31 8.71 11.45 13.79
N THR A 32 7.64 10.93 14.42
CA THR A 32 7.68 10.48 15.82
C THR A 32 8.73 9.40 16.00
N ARG A 33 8.84 8.44 15.07
CA ARG A 33 9.87 7.38 15.10
C ARG A 33 11.29 7.93 14.98
N LEU A 34 11.54 8.82 14.03
CA LEU A 34 12.85 9.44 13.83
C LEU A 34 13.27 10.29 15.04
N LEU A 35 12.34 11.08 15.61
CA LEU A 35 12.57 11.88 16.81
C LEU A 35 12.85 10.99 18.03
N THR A 36 12.04 9.95 18.23
CA THR A 36 12.24 8.97 19.31
C THR A 36 13.63 8.34 19.23
N ARG A 37 14.09 7.95 18.04
CA ARG A 37 15.42 7.36 17.86
C ARG A 37 16.55 8.37 18.07
N LYS A 38 16.41 9.58 17.55
CA LYS A 38 17.41 10.64 17.71
C LYS A 38 17.58 11.04 19.18
N PHE A 39 16.47 11.21 19.90
CA PHE A 39 16.49 11.75 21.26
C PHE A 39 16.54 10.70 22.37
N ILE A 40 15.82 9.57 22.24
CA ILE A 40 15.74 8.53 23.28
C ILE A 40 16.84 7.48 23.09
N ILE A 41 17.01 6.97 21.86
CA ILE A 41 17.95 5.86 21.58
C ILE A 41 19.36 6.37 21.28
N LYS A 42 19.51 7.62 20.82
CA LYS A 42 20.79 8.29 20.50
C LYS A 42 21.69 7.49 19.53
N ALA A 43 21.10 6.71 18.64
CA ALA A 43 21.83 5.90 17.66
C ALA A 43 21.15 5.95 16.29
N PHE A 44 21.69 6.76 15.38
CA PHE A 44 21.28 6.82 13.98
C PHE A 44 21.93 5.67 13.20
N SER A 45 21.16 4.94 12.39
CA SER A 45 21.62 3.75 11.67
C SER A 45 21.10 3.73 10.23
N VAL A 46 21.59 2.78 9.45
CA VAL A 46 21.14 2.51 8.06
C VAL A 46 19.62 2.27 8.01
N ASP A 47 19.02 1.72 9.07
CA ASP A 47 17.57 1.51 9.18
C ASP A 47 16.76 2.82 9.10
N ASP A 48 17.31 3.91 9.66
CA ASP A 48 16.65 5.21 9.69
C ASP A 48 16.62 5.85 8.29
N TRP A 49 17.66 5.61 7.48
CA TRP A 49 17.69 5.98 6.07
C TRP A 49 16.67 5.18 5.24
N ALA A 50 16.54 3.89 5.49
CA ALA A 50 15.52 3.07 4.83
C ALA A 50 14.09 3.56 5.16
N CYS A 51 13.85 3.98 6.41
CA CYS A 51 12.57 4.57 6.81
C CYS A 51 12.31 5.92 6.11
N LEU A 52 13.33 6.77 5.98
CA LEU A 52 13.21 8.05 5.28
C LEU A 52 12.94 7.86 3.79
N ILE A 53 13.63 6.92 3.14
CA ILE A 53 13.39 6.57 1.73
C ILE A 53 11.96 6.05 1.54
N ALA A 54 11.49 5.16 2.42
CA ALA A 54 10.12 4.66 2.38
C ALA A 54 9.11 5.79 2.55
N LEU A 55 9.35 6.74 3.47
CA LEU A 55 8.49 7.91 3.65
C LEU A 55 8.42 8.77 2.38
N VAL A 56 9.55 9.07 1.76
CA VAL A 56 9.61 9.86 0.51
C VAL A 56 8.81 9.16 -0.59
N LEU A 57 9.01 7.85 -0.77
CA LEU A 57 8.28 7.06 -1.76
C LEU A 57 6.78 7.05 -1.50
N THR A 58 6.34 6.90 -0.26
CA THR A 58 4.92 6.96 0.12
C THR A 58 4.33 8.35 -0.10
N THR A 59 5.05 9.44 0.22
CA THR A 59 4.57 10.80 -0.05
C THR A 59 4.44 11.08 -1.54
N THR A 60 5.38 10.59 -2.37
CA THR A 60 5.28 10.69 -3.82
C THR A 60 4.08 9.90 -4.34
N PHE A 61 3.79 8.73 -3.77
CA PHE A 61 2.60 7.97 -4.17
C PHE A 61 1.29 8.68 -3.83
N ASN A 62 1.22 9.30 -2.65
CA ASN A 62 0.05 10.10 -2.27
C ASN A 62 -0.13 11.31 -3.19
N SER A 63 0.94 11.98 -3.60
CA SER A 63 0.83 13.10 -4.56
C SER A 63 0.38 12.62 -5.94
N LEU A 64 0.83 11.44 -6.40
CA LEU A 64 0.27 10.81 -7.60
C LEU A 64 -1.23 10.52 -7.44
N GLY A 65 -1.67 10.01 -6.28
CA GLY A 65 -3.08 9.78 -5.98
C GLY A 65 -3.93 11.06 -6.07
N ILE A 66 -3.43 12.17 -5.51
CA ILE A 66 -4.07 13.50 -5.62
C ILE A 66 -4.17 13.91 -7.09
N ALA A 67 -3.13 13.68 -7.89
CA ALA A 67 -3.14 13.99 -9.32
C ALA A 67 -4.14 13.11 -10.08
N VAL A 68 -4.31 11.83 -9.72
CA VAL A 68 -5.33 10.93 -10.31
C VAL A 68 -6.74 11.45 -10.04
N VAL A 69 -7.05 11.85 -8.81
CA VAL A 69 -8.35 12.44 -8.45
C VAL A 69 -8.59 13.76 -9.18
N TYR A 70 -7.56 14.61 -9.27
CA TYR A 70 -7.64 15.87 -9.99
C TYR A 70 -7.97 15.70 -11.49
N ASN A 71 -7.45 14.65 -12.13
CA ASN A 71 -7.67 14.34 -13.54
C ASN A 71 -8.93 13.48 -13.80
N GLY A 72 -9.89 13.45 -12.87
CA GLY A 72 -11.22 12.88 -13.12
C GLY A 72 -11.56 11.57 -12.41
N ALA A 73 -10.74 11.09 -11.47
CA ALA A 73 -11.18 9.98 -10.61
C ALA A 73 -12.33 10.42 -9.69
N GLY A 74 -13.36 9.58 -9.54
CA GLY A 74 -14.58 9.95 -8.81
C GLY A 74 -15.65 10.67 -9.65
N ARG A 75 -15.45 10.80 -10.97
CA ARG A 75 -16.48 11.21 -11.94
C ARG A 75 -16.82 10.07 -12.89
N HIS A 76 -18.03 10.04 -13.42
CA HIS A 76 -18.37 9.15 -14.52
C HIS A 76 -17.50 9.46 -15.73
N ILE A 77 -17.11 8.41 -16.48
CA ILE A 77 -16.18 8.54 -17.60
C ILE A 77 -16.70 9.47 -18.70
N GLU A 78 -18.03 9.58 -18.82
CA GLU A 78 -18.73 10.45 -19.77
C GLU A 78 -18.57 11.95 -19.45
N HIS A 79 -18.35 12.29 -18.17
CA HIS A 79 -18.16 13.67 -17.70
C HIS A 79 -16.70 14.13 -17.72
N VAL A 80 -15.75 13.26 -18.10
CA VAL A 80 -14.32 13.54 -18.10
C VAL A 80 -13.85 13.88 -19.52
N SER A 81 -13.09 14.97 -19.67
CA SER A 81 -12.56 15.33 -20.98
C SER A 81 -11.53 14.30 -21.48
N ALA A 82 -11.43 14.09 -22.80
CA ALA A 82 -10.49 13.13 -23.37
C ALA A 82 -9.02 13.40 -22.98
N GLN A 83 -8.65 14.67 -22.75
CA GLN A 83 -7.32 15.07 -22.30
C GLN A 83 -7.05 14.67 -20.84
N GLU A 84 -8.01 14.92 -19.95
CA GLU A 84 -7.94 14.49 -18.54
C GLU A 84 -7.92 12.97 -18.45
N LEU A 85 -8.75 12.28 -19.23
CA LEU A 85 -8.82 10.82 -19.27
C LEU A 85 -7.50 10.19 -19.73
N THR A 86 -6.82 10.79 -20.73
CA THR A 86 -5.48 10.34 -21.16
C THR A 86 -4.45 10.48 -20.04
N THR A 87 -4.51 11.59 -19.29
CA THR A 87 -3.62 11.82 -18.15
C THR A 87 -3.92 10.84 -17.02
N TRP A 88 -5.19 10.58 -16.76
CA TRP A 88 -5.67 9.63 -15.77
C TRP A 88 -5.13 8.22 -16.03
N PHE A 89 -5.24 7.70 -17.27
CA PHE A 89 -4.73 6.36 -17.61
C PHE A 89 -3.21 6.23 -17.43
N LYS A 90 -2.45 7.28 -17.76
CA LYS A 90 -0.98 7.31 -17.55
C LYS A 90 -0.61 7.31 -16.07
N LEU A 91 -1.28 8.16 -15.28
CA LEU A 91 -1.05 8.23 -13.84
C LEU A 91 -1.47 6.94 -13.14
N TYR A 92 -2.61 6.37 -13.54
CA TYR A 92 -3.09 5.09 -13.02
C TYR A 92 -2.09 3.96 -13.29
N TYR A 93 -1.58 3.86 -14.52
CA TYR A 93 -0.53 2.89 -14.86
C TYR A 93 0.72 3.06 -14.00
N ALA A 94 1.19 4.31 -13.81
CA ALA A 94 2.31 4.59 -12.93
C ALA A 94 2.02 4.14 -11.49
N CYS A 95 0.85 4.45 -10.95
CA CYS A 95 0.42 3.99 -9.62
C CYS A 95 0.43 2.47 -9.51
N THR A 96 -0.09 1.73 -10.50
CA THR A 96 -0.08 0.26 -10.49
C THR A 96 1.34 -0.30 -10.43
N CYS A 97 2.27 0.25 -11.21
CA CYS A 97 3.68 -0.17 -11.23
C CYS A 97 4.41 0.15 -9.92
N PHE A 98 4.20 1.34 -9.35
CA PHE A 98 4.90 1.75 -8.14
C PHE A 98 4.32 1.14 -6.86
N TYR A 99 3.04 0.75 -6.86
CA TYR A 99 2.34 0.28 -5.66
C TYR A 99 3.06 -0.85 -4.92
N LEU A 100 3.46 -1.91 -5.64
CA LEU A 100 4.15 -3.05 -5.03
C LEU A 100 5.54 -2.67 -4.51
N ILE A 101 6.26 -1.82 -5.24
CA ILE A 101 7.59 -1.34 -4.86
C ILE A 101 7.52 -0.56 -3.55
N ILE A 102 6.55 0.34 -3.43
CA ILE A 102 6.35 1.15 -2.23
C ILE A 102 5.93 0.27 -1.05
N ALA A 103 5.01 -0.67 -1.27
CA ALA A 103 4.61 -1.63 -0.25
C ALA A 103 5.82 -2.43 0.28
N CYS A 104 6.74 -2.84 -0.62
CA CYS A 104 8.01 -3.48 -0.29
C CYS A 104 8.96 -2.59 0.48
N ALA A 105 9.10 -1.33 0.11
CA ALA A 105 9.95 -0.38 0.83
C ALA A 105 9.46 -0.15 2.27
N VAL A 106 8.14 0.01 2.46
CA VAL A 106 7.56 0.21 3.80
C VAL A 106 7.74 -1.03 4.68
N LYS A 107 7.37 -2.21 4.17
CA LYS A 107 7.48 -3.48 4.92
C LYS A 107 8.93 -3.86 5.20
N SER A 108 9.86 -3.61 4.28
CA SER A 108 11.28 -3.86 4.53
C SER A 108 11.87 -2.96 5.62
N SER A 109 11.48 -1.68 5.67
CA SER A 109 11.86 -0.77 6.76
C SER A 109 11.36 -1.27 8.12
N LEU A 110 10.13 -1.79 8.18
CA LEU A 110 9.57 -2.41 9.39
C LEU A 110 10.35 -3.67 9.79
N LEU A 111 10.70 -4.54 8.84
CA LEU A 111 11.48 -5.75 9.11
C LEU A 111 12.87 -5.43 9.65
N ALA A 112 13.58 -4.49 9.02
CA ALA A 112 14.90 -4.06 9.44
C ALA A 112 14.87 -3.51 10.87
N LEU A 113 13.85 -2.71 11.19
CA LEU A 113 13.59 -2.20 12.53
C LEU A 113 13.41 -3.34 13.55
N MET A 114 12.56 -4.31 13.23
CA MET A 114 12.31 -5.47 14.09
C MET A 114 13.60 -6.27 14.32
N TRP A 115 14.38 -6.49 13.26
CA TRP A 115 15.61 -7.27 13.31
C TRP A 115 16.64 -6.70 14.29
N ARG A 116 16.70 -5.37 14.39
CA ARG A 116 17.59 -4.65 15.32
C ARG A 116 17.03 -4.52 16.74
N LEU A 117 15.72 -4.44 16.90
CA LEU A 117 15.09 -4.36 18.22
C LEU A 117 15.18 -5.68 18.98
N PHE A 118 15.02 -6.83 18.31
CA PHE A 118 15.05 -8.14 18.98
C PHE A 118 16.27 -8.43 19.84
N PRO A 119 17.53 -8.23 19.39
CA PRO A 119 18.69 -8.50 20.24
C PRO A 119 18.78 -7.58 21.48
N LEU A 120 18.12 -6.42 21.47
CA LEU A 120 18.04 -5.51 22.63
C LEU A 120 16.93 -5.89 23.61
N LEU A 121 15.91 -6.60 23.13
CA LEU A 121 14.75 -7.05 23.92
C LEU A 121 15.03 -8.43 24.51
N ILE A 122 15.61 -9.35 23.74
CA ILE A 122 15.90 -10.72 24.16
C ILE A 122 17.17 -10.72 25.02
N THR A 123 16.99 -10.37 26.28
CA THR A 123 18.05 -10.41 27.28
C THR A 123 18.17 -11.87 27.74
N HIS A 124 19.22 -12.56 27.31
CA HIS A 124 19.74 -13.83 27.84
C HIS A 124 19.04 -15.18 27.63
N HIS A 125 17.75 -15.31 27.26
CA HIS A 125 17.08 -16.61 27.47
C HIS A 125 16.98 -17.64 26.31
N CYS A 126 17.41 -17.36 25.07
CA CYS A 126 17.63 -18.43 24.06
C CYS A 126 18.30 -17.88 22.79
N ALA A 127 19.61 -18.14 22.62
CA ALA A 127 20.32 -17.83 21.37
C ALA A 127 19.67 -18.50 20.14
N TYR A 128 19.07 -19.69 20.36
CA TYR A 128 18.35 -20.47 19.35
C TYR A 128 17.12 -19.73 18.78
N THR A 129 16.25 -19.19 19.64
CA THR A 129 15.04 -18.44 19.23
C THR A 129 15.40 -17.17 18.48
N THR A 130 16.48 -16.49 18.88
CA THR A 130 16.97 -15.30 18.17
C THR A 130 17.44 -15.66 16.76
N ALA A 131 18.23 -16.73 16.62
CA ALA A 131 18.71 -17.19 15.31
C ALA A 131 17.56 -17.60 14.37
N LEU A 132 16.53 -18.27 14.90
CA LEU A 132 15.30 -18.61 14.17
C LEU A 132 14.56 -17.38 13.67
N LEU A 133 14.31 -16.39 14.54
CA LEU A 133 13.64 -15.14 14.14
C LEU A 133 14.44 -14.42 13.05
N ARG A 134 15.76 -14.30 13.21
CA ARG A 134 16.63 -13.68 12.19
C ARG A 134 16.52 -14.37 10.83
N ARG A 135 16.54 -15.71 10.82
CA ARG A 135 16.37 -16.49 9.58
C ARG A 135 14.98 -16.28 8.97
N ALA A 136 13.93 -16.33 9.78
CA ALA A 136 12.56 -16.10 9.33
C ALA A 136 12.37 -14.70 8.72
N GLY A 137 12.93 -13.66 9.35
CA GLY A 137 12.91 -12.29 8.83
C GLY A 137 13.64 -12.16 7.49
N LEU A 138 14.80 -12.80 7.34
CA LEU A 138 15.53 -12.81 6.07
C LEU A 138 14.76 -13.55 4.97
N CYS A 139 14.18 -14.71 5.27
CA CYS A 139 13.34 -15.44 4.33
C CYS A 139 12.13 -14.62 3.88
N LEU A 140 11.49 -13.91 4.81
CA LEU A 140 10.34 -13.05 4.48
C LEU A 140 10.75 -11.86 3.62
N PHE A 141 11.90 -11.23 3.90
CA PHE A 141 12.44 -10.15 3.08
C PHE A 141 12.76 -10.61 1.65
N ILE A 142 13.40 -11.78 1.49
CA ILE A 142 13.71 -12.35 0.18
C ILE A 142 12.42 -12.68 -0.58
N PHE A 143 11.50 -13.39 0.06
CA PHE A 143 10.20 -13.74 -0.53
C PHE A 143 9.46 -12.50 -1.01
N MET A 144 9.38 -11.46 -0.17
CA MET A 144 8.70 -10.22 -0.49
C MET A 144 9.35 -9.49 -1.68
N THR A 145 10.68 -9.45 -1.73
CA THR A 145 11.41 -8.80 -2.82
C THR A 145 11.16 -9.50 -4.14
N LEU A 146 11.22 -10.85 -4.16
CA LEU A 146 10.94 -11.66 -5.35
C LEU A 146 9.49 -11.51 -5.81
N PHE A 147 8.54 -11.54 -4.87
CA PHE A 147 7.12 -11.31 -5.14
C PHE A 147 6.87 -9.91 -5.73
N THR A 148 7.52 -8.89 -5.19
CA THR A 148 7.40 -7.50 -5.67
C THR A 148 7.93 -7.35 -7.09
N ILE A 149 9.10 -7.92 -7.37
CA ILE A 149 9.69 -7.89 -8.72
C ILE A 149 8.75 -8.61 -9.69
N SER A 150 8.37 -9.86 -9.39
CA SER A 150 7.47 -10.63 -10.23
C SER A 150 6.13 -9.92 -10.48
N GLY A 151 5.47 -9.43 -9.43
CA GLY A 151 4.20 -8.73 -9.55
C GLY A 151 4.29 -7.41 -10.32
N THR A 152 5.40 -6.67 -10.17
CA THR A 152 5.62 -5.42 -10.92
C THR A 152 5.82 -5.69 -12.40
N PHE A 153 6.54 -6.76 -12.76
CA PHE A 153 6.67 -7.18 -14.16
C PHE A 153 5.31 -7.55 -14.76
N VAL A 154 4.49 -8.32 -14.03
CA VAL A 154 3.16 -8.70 -14.50
C VAL A 154 2.26 -7.47 -14.66
N ALA A 155 2.32 -6.50 -13.75
CA ALA A 155 1.59 -5.24 -13.86
C ALA A 155 2.08 -4.36 -15.03
N ALA A 156 3.40 -4.25 -15.21
CA ALA A 156 3.99 -3.43 -16.26
C ALA A 156 3.71 -4.00 -17.67
N PHE A 157 3.69 -5.34 -17.81
CA PHE A 157 3.52 -6.06 -19.06
C PHE A 157 2.15 -6.78 -19.15
N GLN A 158 1.11 -6.20 -18.55
CA GLN A 158 -0.26 -6.74 -18.67
C GLN A 158 -0.83 -6.69 -20.10
N CYS A 159 -0.23 -5.89 -20.98
CA CYS A 159 -0.51 -5.86 -22.41
C CYS A 159 0.79 -5.86 -23.23
N ASN A 160 0.74 -6.44 -24.42
CA ASN A 160 1.84 -6.43 -25.39
C ASN A 160 1.40 -5.79 -26.71
N PRO A 161 1.84 -4.56 -27.04
CA PRO A 161 2.73 -3.68 -26.27
C PRO A 161 2.07 -2.99 -25.06
N PRO A 162 2.83 -2.49 -24.06
CA PRO A 162 2.28 -1.80 -22.88
C PRO A 162 1.49 -0.52 -23.18
N LYS A 163 1.57 0.01 -24.42
CA LYS A 163 0.82 1.20 -24.87
C LYS A 163 -0.68 1.02 -24.77
N TYR A 164 -1.19 -0.21 -24.93
CA TYR A 164 -2.61 -0.56 -24.80
C TYR A 164 -3.16 -0.38 -23.37
N VAL A 165 -2.31 -0.03 -22.40
CA VAL A 165 -2.74 0.25 -21.02
C VAL A 165 -3.02 1.73 -20.78
N TYR A 166 -2.18 2.62 -21.31
CA TYR A 166 -2.17 4.02 -20.89
C TYR A 166 -2.54 5.01 -22.00
N ASP A 167 -2.45 4.61 -23.27
CA ASP A 167 -2.73 5.48 -24.39
C ASP A 167 -4.19 5.32 -24.83
N LEU A 168 -4.97 6.41 -24.72
CA LEU A 168 -6.41 6.40 -24.97
C LEU A 168 -6.76 5.84 -26.36
N THR A 169 -5.92 6.13 -27.37
CA THR A 169 -6.14 5.66 -28.75
C THR A 169 -6.11 4.14 -28.87
N TYR A 170 -5.25 3.48 -28.09
CA TYR A 170 -5.13 2.01 -28.06
C TYR A 170 -6.05 1.38 -27.03
N VAL A 171 -6.38 2.10 -25.95
CA VAL A 171 -7.30 1.64 -24.91
C VAL A 171 -8.73 1.50 -25.46
N MET A 172 -9.14 2.38 -26.38
CA MET A 172 -10.45 2.32 -27.05
C MET A 172 -10.44 1.52 -28.36
N ALA A 173 -9.30 0.96 -28.75
CA ALA A 173 -9.19 0.20 -29.98
C ALA A 173 -9.87 -1.19 -29.85
N ALA A 174 -10.56 -1.61 -30.91
CA ALA A 174 -11.33 -2.87 -30.91
C ALA A 174 -10.44 -4.13 -30.79
N ASP A 175 -9.16 -4.02 -31.12
CA ASP A 175 -8.15 -5.09 -31.04
C ASP A 175 -7.52 -5.23 -29.64
N ARG A 176 -7.83 -4.35 -28.69
CA ARG A 176 -7.27 -4.37 -27.32
C ARG A 176 -7.39 -5.73 -26.64
N ALA A 177 -8.51 -6.43 -26.84
CA ALA A 177 -8.76 -7.73 -26.23
C ALA A 177 -7.77 -8.83 -26.69
N ALA A 178 -7.14 -8.66 -27.86
CA ALA A 178 -6.12 -9.58 -28.36
C ALA A 178 -4.72 -9.30 -27.78
N HIS A 179 -4.46 -8.05 -27.37
CA HIS A 179 -3.16 -7.57 -26.93
C HIS A 179 -3.00 -7.49 -25.41
N CYS A 180 -4.10 -7.54 -24.66
CA CYS A 180 -4.13 -7.42 -23.20
C CYS A 180 -4.66 -8.70 -22.54
N TYR A 181 -4.33 -8.88 -21.25
CA TYR A 181 -4.99 -9.90 -20.44
C TYR A 181 -6.51 -9.75 -20.46
N SER A 182 -7.20 -10.88 -20.48
CA SER A 182 -8.65 -10.90 -20.31
C SER A 182 -9.02 -10.28 -18.95
N PRO A 183 -10.20 -9.62 -18.82
CA PRO A 183 -10.64 -9.05 -17.54
C PRO A 183 -10.59 -10.06 -16.38
N ASN A 184 -10.93 -11.32 -16.66
CA ASN A 184 -10.89 -12.41 -15.69
C ASN A 184 -9.46 -12.76 -15.26
N THR A 185 -8.50 -12.77 -16.20
CA THR A 185 -7.09 -13.02 -15.90
C THR A 185 -6.49 -11.87 -15.09
N ALA A 186 -6.75 -10.62 -15.50
CA ALA A 186 -6.30 -9.44 -14.79
C ALA A 186 -6.83 -9.42 -13.34
N TYR A 187 -8.12 -9.71 -13.16
CA TYR A 187 -8.72 -9.87 -11.84
C TYR A 187 -8.02 -10.91 -10.98
N GLY A 188 -7.84 -12.13 -11.50
CA GLY A 188 -7.20 -13.21 -10.76
C GLY A 188 -5.79 -12.86 -10.31
N VAL A 189 -5.02 -12.19 -11.16
CA VAL A 189 -3.66 -11.72 -10.85
C VAL A 189 -3.69 -10.66 -9.75
N PHE A 190 -4.50 -9.62 -9.88
CA PHE A 190 -4.52 -8.55 -8.87
C PHE A 190 -5.13 -9.02 -7.54
N LEU A 191 -6.11 -9.92 -7.57
CA LEU A 191 -6.67 -10.57 -6.39
C LEU A 191 -5.60 -11.39 -5.67
N TYR A 192 -4.87 -12.23 -6.40
CA TYR A 192 -3.76 -13.00 -5.85
C TYR A 192 -2.70 -12.08 -5.21
N GLN A 193 -2.36 -10.97 -5.87
CA GLN A 193 -1.41 -10.01 -5.30
C GLN A 193 -1.93 -9.38 -4.01
N ALA A 194 -3.21 -8.99 -3.96
CA ALA A 194 -3.83 -8.43 -2.75
C ALA A 194 -3.85 -9.44 -1.60
N VAL A 195 -4.20 -10.70 -1.87
CA VAL A 195 -4.18 -11.79 -0.86
C VAL A 195 -2.81 -11.96 -0.25
N ILE A 196 -1.77 -12.02 -1.08
CA ILE A 196 -0.41 -12.22 -0.59
C ILE A 196 0.07 -11.02 0.22
N LEU A 197 -0.20 -9.79 -0.25
CA LEU A 197 0.17 -8.60 0.50
C LEU A 197 -0.46 -8.58 1.89
N PHE A 198 -1.75 -8.92 1.99
CA PHE A 198 -2.45 -9.02 3.26
C PHE A 198 -1.92 -10.15 4.16
N ALA A 199 -1.63 -11.32 3.58
CA ALA A 199 -1.01 -12.42 4.33
C ALA A 199 0.37 -12.01 4.89
N ILE A 200 1.18 -11.30 4.09
CA ILE A 200 2.46 -10.75 4.54
C ILE A 200 2.25 -9.77 5.70
N ASP A 201 1.24 -8.88 5.63
CA ASP A 201 0.93 -7.95 6.73
C ASP A 201 0.62 -8.69 8.04
N ILE A 202 -0.19 -9.76 7.99
CA ILE A 202 -0.47 -10.60 9.17
C ILE A 202 0.81 -11.27 9.69
N ILE A 203 1.65 -11.81 8.81
CA ILE A 203 2.89 -12.47 9.23
C ILE A 203 3.84 -11.46 9.90
N ILE A 204 3.99 -10.26 9.34
CA ILE A 204 4.80 -9.18 9.91
C ILE A 204 4.25 -8.74 11.27
N PHE A 205 2.93 -8.69 11.41
CA PHE A 205 2.27 -8.38 12.67
C PHE A 205 2.52 -9.46 13.75
N MET A 206 2.48 -10.73 13.37
CA MET A 206 2.73 -11.85 14.29
C MET A 206 4.21 -12.05 14.60
N TYR A 207 5.11 -11.60 13.73
CA TYR A 207 6.56 -11.77 13.86
C TYR A 207 7.16 -11.30 15.20
N PRO A 208 6.76 -10.14 15.79
CA PRO A 208 7.22 -9.72 17.12
C PRO A 208 6.58 -10.45 18.32
N VAL A 209 5.45 -11.16 18.17
CA VAL A 209 4.70 -11.75 19.30
C VAL A 209 5.53 -12.78 20.10
N PRO A 210 6.23 -13.74 19.48
CA PRO A 210 7.01 -14.73 20.23
C PRO A 210 8.16 -14.11 21.02
N ALA A 211 8.71 -12.99 20.57
CA ALA A 211 9.76 -12.27 21.29
C ALA A 211 9.23 -11.51 22.52
N LEU A 212 7.94 -11.14 22.51
CA LEU A 212 7.30 -10.38 23.59
C LEU A 212 6.74 -11.28 24.71
N TRP A 213 6.38 -12.53 24.42
CA TRP A 213 5.74 -13.45 25.38
C TRP A 213 6.60 -13.75 26.62
N GLY A 214 7.92 -13.61 26.53
CA GLY A 214 8.85 -13.94 27.62
C GLY A 214 9.40 -12.75 28.41
N LEU A 215 9.07 -11.50 28.06
CA LEU A 215 9.83 -10.35 28.56
C LEU A 215 9.12 -9.54 29.65
N ARG A 216 9.71 -9.52 30.85
CA ARG A 216 9.41 -8.53 31.91
C ARG A 216 9.97 -7.16 31.50
N MET A 217 9.24 -6.44 30.65
CA MET A 217 9.63 -5.11 30.16
C MET A 217 9.63 -4.06 31.28
N THR A 218 10.69 -3.27 31.38
CA THR A 218 10.65 -1.97 32.10
C THR A 218 9.75 -0.99 31.34
N ARG A 219 8.99 -0.16 32.07
CA ARG A 219 7.87 0.67 31.53
C ARG A 219 8.18 1.44 30.23
N GLY A 220 9.43 1.91 30.04
CA GLY A 220 9.83 2.64 28.84
C GLY A 220 10.01 1.79 27.57
N LYS A 221 10.44 0.53 27.67
CA LYS A 221 10.63 -0.36 26.51
C LYS A 221 9.29 -0.93 26.01
N GLY A 222 8.35 -1.16 26.93
CA GLY A 222 6.99 -1.59 26.61
C GLY A 222 6.23 -0.56 25.76
N LEU A 223 6.39 0.74 26.02
CA LEU A 223 5.72 1.80 25.26
C LEU A 223 6.14 1.83 23.78
N VAL A 224 7.44 1.67 23.49
CA VAL A 224 7.95 1.65 22.10
C VAL A 224 7.42 0.42 21.35
N SER A 225 7.40 -0.75 22.01
CA SER A 225 6.81 -1.96 21.43
C SER A 225 5.32 -1.78 21.14
N VAL A 226 4.54 -1.25 22.09
CA VAL A 226 3.10 -0.99 21.90
C VAL A 226 2.83 0.00 20.78
N LEU A 227 3.61 1.09 20.68
CA LEU A 227 3.44 2.08 19.60
C LEU A 227 3.76 1.49 18.23
N VAL A 228 4.80 0.66 18.12
CA VAL A 228 5.15 0.01 16.85
C VAL A 228 4.11 -1.06 16.48
N PHE A 229 3.66 -1.84 17.45
CA PHE A 229 2.64 -2.88 17.25
C PHE A 229 1.27 -2.28 16.90
N GLY A 230 0.86 -1.20 17.58
CA GLY A 230 -0.38 -0.47 17.30
C GLY A 230 -0.38 0.12 15.89
N SER A 231 0.73 0.71 15.44
CA SER A 231 0.84 1.20 14.07
C SER A 231 0.77 0.09 13.01
N ALA A 232 1.17 -1.15 13.35
CA ALA A 232 1.08 -2.30 12.45
C ALA A 232 -0.37 -2.83 12.34
N VAL A 233 -1.18 -2.76 13.41
CA VAL A 233 -2.61 -3.10 13.34
C VAL A 233 -3.34 -2.20 12.34
N VAL A 234 -3.10 -0.89 12.40
CA VAL A 234 -3.73 0.09 11.50
C VAL A 234 -3.30 -0.18 10.04
N ALA A 235 -2.06 -0.61 9.82
CA ALA A 235 -1.57 -0.96 8.49
C ALA A 235 -2.25 -2.20 7.90
N CYS A 236 -2.75 -3.14 8.71
CA CYS A 236 -3.49 -4.31 8.25
C CYS A 236 -4.91 -3.99 7.75
N ILE A 237 -5.46 -2.82 8.10
CA ILE A 237 -6.82 -2.41 7.67
C ILE A 237 -6.79 -1.98 6.19
N ALA A 238 -5.71 -1.37 5.72
CA ALA A 238 -5.64 -0.82 4.36
C ALA A 238 -5.72 -1.87 3.23
N PRO A 239 -5.08 -3.06 3.30
CA PRO A 239 -5.24 -4.09 2.27
C PRO A 239 -6.63 -4.73 2.25
N ALA A 240 -7.36 -4.75 3.38
CA ALA A 240 -8.76 -5.22 3.42
C ALA A 240 -9.67 -4.36 2.53
N LEU A 241 -9.37 -3.06 2.41
CA LEU A 241 -10.05 -2.14 1.48
C LEU A 241 -9.84 -2.56 0.02
N ARG A 242 -8.59 -2.90 -0.33
CA ARG A 242 -8.22 -3.28 -1.71
C ARG A 242 -8.94 -4.54 -2.18
N PHE A 243 -9.23 -5.48 -1.29
CA PHE A 243 -10.00 -6.69 -1.62
C PHE A 243 -11.40 -6.41 -2.13
N GLN A 244 -12.05 -5.37 -1.60
CA GLN A 244 -13.38 -4.99 -2.04
C GLN A 244 -13.32 -4.23 -3.37
N SER A 245 -12.36 -3.30 -3.53
CA SER A 245 -12.08 -2.60 -4.80
C SER A 245 -11.80 -3.54 -5.99
N LEU A 246 -11.33 -4.76 -5.70
CA LEU A 246 -11.05 -5.78 -6.71
C LEU A 246 -12.33 -6.42 -7.25
N SER A 247 -13.43 -6.39 -6.49
CA SER A 247 -14.70 -7.02 -6.87
C SER A 247 -15.31 -6.40 -8.15
N PHE A 248 -14.88 -5.18 -8.50
CA PHE A 248 -15.14 -4.50 -9.77
C PHE A 248 -14.93 -5.35 -11.03
N TYR A 249 -13.86 -6.14 -11.11
CA TYR A 249 -13.59 -6.91 -12.34
C TYR A 249 -14.62 -8.01 -12.62
N LYS A 250 -15.41 -8.40 -11.62
CA LYS A 250 -16.48 -9.39 -11.76
C LYS A 250 -17.75 -8.78 -12.37
N SER A 251 -17.95 -7.47 -12.27
CA SER A 251 -19.22 -6.81 -12.61
C SER A 251 -19.27 -6.24 -14.04
N GLY A 252 -18.16 -6.25 -14.80
CA GLY A 252 -18.16 -5.88 -16.22
C GLY A 252 -18.66 -4.45 -16.53
N SER A 253 -18.59 -3.54 -15.55
CA SER A 253 -19.08 -2.17 -15.70
C SER A 253 -18.09 -1.31 -16.48
N SER A 254 -18.59 -0.47 -17.39
CA SER A 254 -17.80 0.43 -18.26
C SER A 254 -17.20 1.63 -17.52
N ASP A 255 -17.69 1.96 -16.33
CA ASP A 255 -17.36 3.19 -15.59
C ASP A 255 -16.20 2.99 -14.61
N MET A 256 -15.01 2.77 -15.16
CA MET A 256 -13.82 2.47 -14.35
C MET A 256 -13.39 3.63 -13.42
N THR A 257 -13.69 4.89 -13.76
CA THR A 257 -13.33 6.08 -12.97
C THR A 257 -14.24 6.30 -11.75
N TRP A 258 -15.50 5.87 -11.85
CA TRP A 258 -16.53 5.98 -10.80
C TRP A 258 -16.41 4.86 -9.76
N PHE A 259 -16.42 3.61 -10.22
CA PHE A 259 -16.46 2.45 -9.30
C PHE A 259 -15.19 2.27 -8.48
N ASN A 260 -14.01 2.59 -9.06
CA ASN A 260 -12.75 2.54 -8.30
C ASN A 260 -12.73 3.53 -7.13
N ALA A 261 -13.41 4.68 -7.24
CA ALA A 261 -13.60 5.61 -6.14
C ALA A 261 -14.67 5.10 -5.16
N ALA A 262 -15.83 4.70 -5.68
CA ALA A 262 -17.00 4.29 -4.88
C ALA A 262 -16.77 3.09 -3.95
N GLU A 263 -15.91 2.14 -4.33
CA GLU A 263 -15.58 1.02 -3.44
C GLU A 263 -14.58 1.42 -2.35
N ALA A 264 -13.70 2.41 -2.61
CA ALA A 264 -12.81 2.96 -1.59
C ALA A 264 -13.59 3.77 -0.52
N THR A 265 -14.68 4.44 -0.93
CA THR A 265 -15.55 5.24 -0.05
C THR A 265 -16.53 4.39 0.77
N THR A 266 -17.09 3.33 0.18
CA THR A 266 -18.04 2.42 0.86
C THR A 266 -17.47 1.81 2.14
N PHE A 267 -16.17 1.52 2.19
CA PHE A 267 -15.52 1.00 3.39
C PHE A 267 -14.95 2.11 4.30
N ALA A 268 -14.65 3.31 3.79
CA ALA A 268 -14.35 4.46 4.66
C ALA A 268 -15.57 4.81 5.55
N CYS A 269 -16.79 4.72 5.00
CA CYS A 269 -18.04 4.91 5.76
C CYS A 269 -18.42 3.70 6.66
N LYS A 270 -18.07 2.47 6.28
CA LYS A 270 -18.28 1.28 7.15
C LYS A 270 -17.19 1.07 8.19
N GLY A 271 -15.98 1.57 7.96
CA GLY A 271 -14.82 1.47 8.85
C GLY A 271 -14.81 2.48 10.00
N THR A 272 -15.68 3.49 9.96
CA THR A 272 -15.92 4.44 11.08
C THR A 272 -16.97 3.95 12.08
N ALA A 273 -17.43 2.70 11.97
CA ALA A 273 -18.41 2.09 12.87
C ALA A 273 -17.79 1.14 13.93
N PHE A 274 -16.50 1.29 14.26
CA PHE A 274 -15.86 0.64 15.40
C PHE A 274 -14.98 1.60 16.20
#